data_AF-A0A958BNW3-F1
#
_entry.id   AF-A0A958BNW3-F1
#
_cell.length_a   1.000
_cell.length_b   1.000
_cell.length_c   1.000
_cell.angle_alpha   90.00
_cell.angle_beta   90.00
_cell.angle_gamma   90.00
#
_symmetry.space_group_name_H-M   'P 1'
#
loop_
_entity.id
_entity.type
_entity.pdbx_description
1 polymer ?
#
loop_
_entity_poly.entity_id
_entity_poly.type
_entity_poly.pdbx_seq_one_letter_code
_entity_poly.pdbx_strand_id
1 'polypeptide(L)'
;IVSRGDKVLWNGENMDRKDLVRLGRRAVENLPVHLIRQMQEWYLTSSFRSYYGSWNYVEHLKRVKTPLHVISGAADGLCPPADCKVAYDIIGTKEKRFSIFGTEHGHKIDYGHIDLVLGIHAAREVYPEILGWIEEFNGV
;
A
#
# COMPACT_ATOMS: atom_id res chain seq x y z
N ILE A 1 5.47 24.55 7.97
CA ILE A 1 5.08 23.21 8.47
C ILE A 1 4.61 22.36 7.27
N VAL A 2 5.48 22.18 6.27
CA VAL A 2 5.30 21.30 5.11
C VAL A 2 6.72 20.87 4.74
N SER A 3 7.28 19.90 5.46
CA SER A 3 8.62 19.37 5.13
C SER A 3 8.93 18.01 5.78
N ARG A 4 7.92 17.25 6.23
CA ARG A 4 8.12 15.94 6.89
C ARG A 4 7.14 14.85 6.46
N GLY A 5 5.99 15.18 5.85
CA GLY A 5 5.08 14.17 5.31
C GLY A 5 5.59 13.56 3.99
N ASP A 6 6.31 14.38 3.23
CA ASP A 6 6.84 14.17 1.88
C ASP A 6 7.91 13.06 1.76
N LYS A 7 8.20 12.35 2.85
CA LYS A 7 9.11 11.18 2.85
C LYS A 7 8.52 9.95 3.52
N VAL A 8 7.37 10.09 4.19
CA VAL A 8 6.71 8.97 4.89
C VAL A 8 5.47 8.55 4.12
N LEU A 9 4.67 9.51 3.64
CA LEU A 9 3.35 9.23 3.07
C LEU A 9 3.30 9.45 1.55
N TRP A 10 4.05 10.40 0.99
CA TRP A 10 4.06 10.66 -0.46
C TRP A 10 5.42 11.15 -0.92
N ASN A 11 5.72 11.03 -2.22
CA ASN A 11 6.86 11.73 -2.82
C ASN A 11 6.43 13.14 -3.27
N GLY A 12 7.12 14.18 -2.78
CA GLY A 12 6.81 15.58 -3.09
C GLY A 12 6.86 15.94 -4.58
N GLU A 13 7.66 15.22 -5.37
CA GLU A 13 7.79 15.43 -6.81
C GLU A 13 6.69 14.74 -7.63
N ASN A 14 5.97 13.77 -7.04
CA ASN A 14 4.90 13.04 -7.70
C ASN A 14 3.49 13.47 -7.25
N MET A 15 3.35 14.60 -6.53
CA MET A 15 2.07 15.06 -6.01
C MET A 15 1.74 16.49 -6.42
N ASP A 16 0.54 16.71 -6.97
CA ASP A 16 0.03 18.05 -7.22
C ASP A 16 -0.49 18.70 -5.92
N ARG A 17 -0.10 19.95 -5.67
CA ARG A 17 -0.50 20.69 -4.47
C ARG A 17 -2.02 20.82 -4.34
N LYS A 18 -2.76 20.99 -5.44
CA LYS A 18 -4.22 21.06 -5.44
C LYS A 18 -4.83 19.73 -5.02
N ASP A 19 -4.23 18.61 -5.42
CA ASP A 19 -4.68 17.28 -5.03
C ASP A 19 -4.40 16.99 -3.56
N LEU A 20 -3.26 17.43 -3.02
CA LEU A 20 -3.01 17.40 -1.56
C LEU A 20 -4.03 18.23 -0.77
N VAL A 21 -4.40 19.42 -1.25
CA VAL A 21 -5.45 20.24 -0.62
C VAL A 21 -6.82 19.56 -0.70
N ARG A 22 -7.14 18.91 -1.82
CA ARG A 22 -8.39 18.15 -1.97
C ARG A 22 -8.41 16.94 -1.04
N LEU A 23 -7.32 16.18 -0.96
CA LEU A 23 -7.14 15.05 -0.04
C LEU A 23 -7.41 15.50 1.40
N GLY A 24 -6.73 16.54 1.88
CA GLY A 24 -6.90 17.03 3.25
C GLY A 24 -8.32 17.53 3.58
N ARG A 25 -9.17 17.80 2.57
CA ARG A 25 -10.57 18.21 2.77
C ARG A 25 -11.57 17.06 2.63
N ARG A 26 -11.22 15.99 1.92
CA ARG A 26 -12.18 14.96 1.48
C ARG A 26 -11.84 13.55 1.94
N ALA A 27 -10.59 13.28 2.30
CA ALA A 27 -10.11 11.96 2.70
C ALA A 27 -9.80 11.89 4.21
N VAL A 28 -10.35 12.82 4.99
CA VAL A 28 -10.27 12.77 6.45
C VAL A 28 -11.50 12.03 6.95
N GLU A 29 -11.29 10.78 7.36
CA GLU A 29 -12.33 9.93 7.93
C GLU A 29 -12.29 9.98 9.46
N ASN A 30 -13.47 9.84 10.09
CA ASN A 30 -13.56 9.72 11.53
C ASN A 30 -13.25 8.28 11.95
N LEU A 31 -12.00 8.03 12.33
CA LEU A 31 -11.56 6.72 12.78
C LEU A 31 -11.84 6.53 14.28
N PRO A 32 -12.49 5.41 14.68
CA PRO A 32 -12.67 5.12 16.09
C PRO A 32 -11.32 4.97 16.82
N VAL A 33 -11.22 5.51 18.04
CA VAL A 33 -9.99 5.45 18.85
C VAL A 33 -9.50 4.01 19.07
N HIS A 34 -10.42 3.04 19.13
CA HIS A 34 -10.07 1.63 19.30
C HIS A 34 -9.31 1.06 18.09
N LEU A 35 -9.59 1.52 16.87
CA LEU A 35 -8.87 1.09 15.67
C LEU A 35 -7.43 1.62 15.66
N ILE A 36 -7.24 2.89 16.08
CA ILE A 36 -5.92 3.48 16.22
C ILE A 36 -5.10 2.76 17.30
N ARG A 37 -5.72 2.39 18.42
CA ARG A 37 -5.07 1.59 19.47
C ARG A 37 -4.66 0.21 18.96
N GLN A 38 -5.50 -0.41 18.14
CA GLN A 38 -5.21 -1.70 17.53
C GLN A 38 -3.99 -1.60 16.59
N MET A 39 -3.94 -0.58 15.73
CA MET A 39 -2.78 -0.31 14.88
C MET A 39 -1.49 -0.07 15.68
N GLN A 40 -1.59 0.66 16.79
CA GLN A 40 -0.45 0.90 17.69
C GLN A 40 0.08 -0.42 18.29
N GLU A 41 -0.82 -1.31 18.74
CA GLU A 41 -0.43 -2.63 19.24
C GLU A 41 0.29 -3.44 18.18
N TRP A 42 -0.20 -3.43 16.94
CA TRP A 42 0.47 -4.13 15.83
C TRP A 42 1.88 -3.60 15.60
N TYR A 43 2.06 -2.27 15.61
CA TYR A 43 3.37 -1.64 15.43
C TYR A 43 4.34 -2.00 16.56
N LEU A 44 3.89 -2.00 17.81
CA LEU A 44 4.76 -2.25 18.98
C LEU A 44 5.09 -3.73 19.18
N THR A 45 4.20 -4.64 18.78
CA THR A 45 4.31 -6.08 19.07
C THR A 45 4.61 -6.92 17.83
N SER A 46 4.60 -6.32 16.64
CA SER A 46 4.61 -7.01 15.35
C SER A 46 3.49 -8.07 15.24
N SER A 47 2.39 -7.90 15.99
CA SER A 47 1.29 -8.88 16.04
C SER A 47 0.01 -8.29 15.49
N PHE A 48 -0.36 -8.67 14.26
CA PHE A 48 -1.59 -8.23 13.61
C PHE A 48 -2.78 -9.05 14.09
N ARG A 49 -3.40 -8.66 15.21
CA ARG A 49 -4.50 -9.42 15.85
C ARG A 49 -5.87 -8.76 15.73
N SER A 50 -6.93 -9.56 15.81
CA SER A 50 -8.31 -9.10 15.99
C SER A 50 -8.47 -8.29 17.29
N TYR A 51 -9.55 -7.52 17.41
CA TYR A 51 -9.76 -6.61 18.54
C TYR A 51 -9.70 -7.31 19.91
N TYR A 52 -10.23 -8.53 20.01
CA TYR A 52 -10.19 -9.33 21.24
C TYR A 52 -8.94 -10.22 21.36
N GLY A 53 -7.98 -10.11 20.44
CA GLY A 53 -6.75 -10.92 20.43
C GLY A 53 -6.95 -12.40 20.10
N SER A 54 -8.17 -12.82 19.76
CA SER A 54 -8.53 -14.23 19.50
C SER A 54 -8.05 -14.76 18.16
N TRP A 55 -7.55 -13.89 17.28
CA TRP A 55 -7.13 -14.25 15.92
C TRP A 55 -5.92 -13.43 15.49
N ASN A 56 -4.85 -14.09 15.03
CA ASN A 56 -3.69 -13.43 14.44
C ASN A 56 -3.75 -13.53 12.91
N TYR A 57 -3.97 -12.40 12.23
CA TYR A 57 -4.12 -12.36 10.78
C TYR A 57 -2.86 -12.82 10.04
N VAL A 58 -1.66 -12.48 10.53
CA VAL A 58 -0.38 -12.86 9.88
C VAL A 58 -0.21 -14.39 9.85
N GLU A 59 -0.49 -15.07 10.96
CA GLU A 59 -0.43 -16.55 11.05
C GLU A 59 -1.39 -17.25 10.09
N HIS A 60 -2.44 -16.54 9.69
CA HIS A 60 -3.50 -17.03 8.83
C HIS A 60 -3.42 -16.54 7.37
N LEU A 61 -2.45 -15.70 6.98
CA LEU A 61 -2.27 -15.26 5.59
C LEU A 61 -2.08 -16.43 4.61
N LYS A 62 -1.48 -17.54 5.05
CA LYS A 62 -1.36 -18.79 4.26
C LYS A 62 -2.70 -19.41 3.84
N ARG A 63 -3.81 -18.99 4.46
CA ARG A 63 -5.17 -19.42 4.13
C ARG A 63 -5.78 -18.61 2.98
N VAL A 64 -5.19 -17.48 2.60
CA VAL A 64 -5.63 -16.72 1.43
C VAL A 64 -5.33 -17.54 0.17
N LYS A 65 -6.38 -17.80 -0.62
CA LYS A 65 -6.31 -18.58 -1.87
C LYS A 65 -6.78 -17.81 -3.09
N THR A 66 -7.37 -16.63 -2.90
CA THR A 66 -7.72 -15.73 -4.00
C THR A 66 -6.45 -15.26 -4.70
N PRO A 67 -6.49 -15.10 -6.04
CA PRO A 67 -5.43 -14.41 -6.78
C PRO A 67 -5.14 -13.04 -6.17
N LEU A 68 -3.88 -12.65 -6.16
CA LEU A 68 -3.46 -11.42 -5.49
C LEU A 68 -2.31 -10.70 -6.20
N HIS A 69 -2.49 -9.41 -6.45
CA HIS A 69 -1.40 -8.52 -6.84
C HIS A 69 -1.06 -7.59 -5.69
N VAL A 70 0.16 -7.72 -5.17
CA VAL A 70 0.72 -6.81 -4.17
C VAL A 70 1.54 -5.75 -4.89
N ILE A 71 1.17 -4.49 -4.70
CA ILE A 71 1.84 -3.32 -5.28
C ILE A 71 2.40 -2.48 -4.14
N SER A 72 3.68 -2.13 -4.21
CA SER A 72 4.34 -1.23 -3.25
C SER A 72 5.07 -0.09 -3.95
N GLY A 73 5.25 1.03 -3.24
CA GLY A 73 6.03 2.17 -3.70
C GLY A 73 7.47 2.10 -3.19
N ALA A 74 8.46 2.38 -4.04
CA ALA A 74 9.87 2.32 -3.66
C ALA A 74 10.25 3.33 -2.55
N ALA A 75 9.52 4.43 -2.44
CA ALA A 75 9.67 5.46 -1.40
C ALA A 75 8.54 5.42 -0.34
N ASP A 76 7.80 4.31 -0.23
CA ASP A 76 6.74 4.15 0.77
C ASP A 76 7.35 3.97 2.17
N GLY A 77 7.18 4.97 3.04
CA GLY A 77 7.63 4.92 4.43
C GLY A 77 6.60 4.35 5.41
N LEU A 78 5.37 4.05 4.96
CA LEU A 78 4.28 3.53 5.78
C LEU A 78 4.09 2.01 5.58
N CYS A 79 4.16 1.50 4.34
CA CYS A 79 4.37 0.08 4.01
C CYS A 79 5.62 -0.03 3.11
N PRO A 80 6.83 -0.07 3.69
CA PRO A 80 8.04 -0.30 2.92
C PRO A 80 7.93 -1.58 2.08
N PRO A 81 8.51 -1.62 0.86
CA PRO A 81 8.46 -2.80 0.00
C PRO A 81 8.92 -4.10 0.68
N ALA A 82 9.90 -4.02 1.59
CA ALA A 82 10.37 -5.16 2.37
C ALA A 82 9.27 -5.76 3.25
N ASP A 83 8.46 -4.93 3.90
CA ASP A 83 7.36 -5.39 4.77
C ASP A 83 6.21 -5.96 3.95
N CYS A 84 5.85 -5.29 2.85
CA CYS A 84 4.81 -5.81 1.96
C CYS A 84 5.26 -7.13 1.30
N LYS A 85 6.57 -7.32 1.06
CA LYS A 85 7.18 -8.58 0.56
C LYS A 85 7.06 -9.73 1.56
N VAL A 86 7.25 -9.48 2.86
CA VAL A 86 7.03 -10.50 3.91
C VAL A 86 5.60 -11.04 3.86
N ALA A 87 4.60 -10.15 3.76
CA ALA A 87 3.20 -10.57 3.62
C ALA A 87 2.98 -11.38 2.33
N TYR A 88 3.51 -10.90 1.19
CA TYR A 88 3.45 -11.60 -0.09
C TYR A 88 4.00 -13.03 0.01
N ASP A 89 5.13 -13.24 0.69
CA ASP A 89 5.77 -14.55 0.80
C ASP A 89 4.95 -15.55 1.63
N ILE A 90 4.26 -15.08 2.68
CA ILE A 90 3.41 -15.92 3.54
C ILE A 90 2.08 -16.30 2.87
N ILE A 91 1.56 -15.45 1.99
CA ILE A 91 0.25 -15.65 1.34
C ILE A 91 0.20 -16.95 0.54
N GLY A 92 -0.88 -17.70 0.75
CA GLY A 92 -0.96 -19.10 0.35
C GLY A 92 -1.46 -19.38 -1.06
N THR A 93 -1.80 -18.36 -1.86
CA THR A 93 -2.11 -18.52 -3.28
C THR A 93 -0.81 -18.65 -4.08
N LYS A 94 -0.85 -19.43 -5.17
CA LYS A 94 0.24 -19.49 -6.15
C LYS A 94 0.08 -18.41 -7.22
N GLU A 95 -1.14 -17.96 -7.44
CA GLU A 95 -1.49 -16.91 -8.40
C GLU A 95 -1.31 -15.57 -7.71
N LYS A 96 -0.05 -15.17 -7.57
CA LYS A 96 0.31 -13.90 -6.96
C LYS A 96 1.43 -13.19 -7.70
N ARG A 97 1.34 -11.87 -7.76
CA ARG A 97 2.33 -10.97 -8.34
C ARG A 97 2.77 -9.95 -7.30
N PHE A 98 4.05 -9.58 -7.32
CA PHE A 98 4.60 -8.50 -6.53
C PHE A 98 5.29 -7.49 -7.45
N SER A 99 4.84 -6.24 -7.41
CA SER A 99 5.40 -5.15 -8.22
C SER A 99 5.80 -3.99 -7.31
N ILE A 100 6.99 -3.44 -7.55
CA ILE A 100 7.49 -2.26 -6.84
C ILE A 100 7.54 -1.10 -7.84
N PHE A 101 6.89 0.01 -7.51
CA PHE A 101 6.86 1.22 -8.31
C PHE A 101 7.98 2.16 -7.90
N GLY A 102 9.05 2.20 -8.70
CA GLY A 102 10.17 3.11 -8.52
C GLY A 102 11.08 3.20 -9.74
N THR A 103 12.02 4.14 -9.70
CA THR A 103 12.96 4.43 -10.80
C THR A 103 13.83 3.22 -11.16
N GLU A 104 14.30 2.47 -10.17
CA GLU A 104 15.05 1.22 -10.38
C GLU A 104 14.21 0.12 -11.09
N HIS A 105 12.88 0.26 -11.06
CA HIS A 105 11.93 -0.64 -11.72
C HIS A 105 11.40 -0.08 -13.05
N GLY A 106 12.00 1.01 -13.56
CA GLY A 106 11.67 1.59 -14.86
C GLY A 106 10.52 2.60 -14.86
N HIS A 107 10.02 2.98 -13.68
CA HIS A 107 9.00 4.02 -13.54
C HIS A 107 9.61 5.42 -13.53
N LYS A 108 8.77 6.43 -13.76
CA LYS A 108 9.22 7.84 -13.80
C LYS A 108 9.87 8.32 -12.51
N ILE A 109 9.42 7.79 -11.37
CA ILE A 109 9.74 8.31 -10.04
C ILE A 109 9.60 7.23 -8.98
N ASP A 110 10.22 7.42 -7.82
CA ASP A 110 10.03 6.57 -6.65
C ASP A 110 8.70 6.91 -5.98
N TYR A 111 7.74 5.99 -6.05
CA TYR A 111 6.39 6.20 -5.53
C TYR A 111 6.37 6.11 -4.01
N GLY A 112 5.73 7.08 -3.35
CA GLY A 112 5.31 7.00 -1.94
C GLY A 112 3.97 6.26 -1.73
N HIS A 113 3.50 6.23 -0.48
CA HIS A 113 2.31 5.45 -0.08
C HIS A 113 1.04 5.86 -0.84
N ILE A 114 0.69 7.15 -0.79
CA ILE A 114 -0.53 7.64 -1.47
C ILE A 114 -0.30 7.87 -2.96
N ASP A 115 0.95 7.95 -3.41
CA ASP A 115 1.32 8.18 -4.82
C ASP A 115 0.82 7.07 -5.72
N LEU A 116 0.76 5.83 -5.23
CA LEU A 116 0.22 4.69 -5.97
C LEU A 116 -1.22 4.94 -6.44
N VAL A 117 -1.96 5.78 -5.71
CA VAL A 117 -3.35 6.12 -6.02
C VAL A 117 -3.48 7.54 -6.55
N LEU A 118 -2.78 8.52 -5.98
CA LEU A 118 -3.00 9.95 -6.24
C LEU A 118 -1.85 10.63 -6.96
N GLY A 119 -0.76 9.90 -7.24
CA GLY A 119 0.42 10.45 -7.86
C GLY A 119 0.14 10.97 -9.27
N ILE A 120 0.86 12.01 -9.67
CA ILE A 120 0.77 12.63 -11.01
C ILE A 120 0.92 11.58 -12.11
N HIS A 121 1.75 10.56 -11.87
CA HIS A 121 2.02 9.47 -12.81
C HIS A 121 1.20 8.20 -12.57
N ALA A 122 0.41 8.12 -11.49
CA ALA A 122 -0.35 6.90 -11.12
C ALA A 122 -1.28 6.41 -12.24
N ALA A 123 -2.00 7.34 -12.89
CA ALA A 123 -2.94 6.99 -13.94
C ALA A 123 -2.27 6.41 -15.20
N ARG A 124 -0.98 6.69 -15.41
CA ARG A 124 -0.22 6.24 -16.57
C ARG A 124 0.63 5.01 -16.30
N GLU A 125 1.06 4.81 -15.06
CA GLU A 125 1.97 3.71 -14.72
C GLU A 125 1.30 2.66 -13.83
N VAL A 126 0.53 3.06 -12.81
CA VAL A 126 -0.05 2.13 -11.82
C VAL A 126 -1.35 1.52 -12.32
N TYR A 127 -2.27 2.32 -12.83
CA TYR A 127 -3.60 1.81 -13.20
C TYR A 127 -3.56 0.84 -14.39
N PRO A 128 -2.74 1.06 -15.44
CA PRO A 128 -2.61 0.08 -16.52
C PRO A 128 -2.03 -1.25 -16.04
N GLU A 129 -1.10 -1.25 -15.08
CA GLU A 129 -0.57 -2.48 -14.47
C GLU A 129 -1.66 -3.26 -13.71
N ILE A 130 -2.52 -2.56 -12.96
CA ILE A 130 -3.67 -3.16 -12.28
C ILE A 130 -4.67 -3.73 -13.31
N LEU A 131 -5.00 -2.95 -14.34
CA LEU A 131 -5.94 -3.37 -15.39
C LEU A 131 -5.40 -4.61 -16.13
N GLY A 132 -4.14 -4.59 -16.56
CA GLY A 132 -3.52 -5.70 -17.25
C GLY A 132 -3.48 -6.97 -16.39
N TRP A 133 -3.23 -6.86 -15.08
CA TRP A 133 -3.32 -7.99 -14.17
C TRP A 133 -4.75 -8.56 -14.06
N ILE A 134 -5.77 -7.69 -14.01
CA ILE A 134 -7.18 -8.10 -13.99
C ILE A 134 -7.58 -8.78 -15.31
N GLU A 135 -7.18 -8.23 -16.45
CA GLU A 135 -7.45 -8.77 -17.79
C GLU A 135 -6.79 -10.14 -17.98
N GLU A 136 -5.51 -10.27 -17.62
CA GLU A 136 -4.77 -11.54 -17.65
C GLU A 136 -5.47 -12.60 -16.81
N PHE A 137 -5.94 -12.23 -15.61
CA PHE A 137 -6.65 -13.15 -14.73
C PHE A 137 -8.05 -13.54 -15.28
N ASN A 138 -8.74 -12.62 -15.95
CA ASN A 138 -10.04 -12.90 -16.57
C ASN A 138 -9.92 -13.58 -17.94
N GLY A 139 -8.71 -13.70 -18.49
CA GLY A 139 -8.44 -14.31 -19.80
C GLY A 139 -8.94 -13.48 -20.98
N VAL A 140 -8.93 -12.15 -20.85
CA VAL A 140 -9.37 -11.19 -21.90
C VAL A 140 -8.15 -10.53 -22.55
#